data_AF-G7M7I3-F1
#
_entry.id   AF-G7M7I3-F1
#
_cell.length_a   1.000
_cell.length_b   1.000
_cell.length_c   1.000
_cell.angle_alpha   90.00
_cell.angle_beta   90.00
_cell.angle_gamma   90.00
#
_symmetry.space_group_name_H-M   'P 1'
#
loop_
_entity.id
_entity.type
_entity.pdbx_description
1 polymer ?
#
loop_
_entity_poly.entity_id
_entity_poly.type
_entity_poly.pdbx_seq_one_letter_code
_entity_poly.pdbx_strand_id
1 'polypeptide(L)'
;MEDKFIQFDEYKLEKRSKISTMDTIISNNEDFKESEIDVLFRGYIVLIYAFWEGIYKKIGDLFYEFFINRQIKELPYGIRNLVIIELSTDRNDRNCKIGEIPDYRKIVNINKKINELLNKKMLDCSDYERSQRHFKEQTSNPNYDKLEKFLGKYNISLKKVINELLEGETIPENFIERLEFIVEARNNIAHGNENLGRHSNYKDYITERFLENRSSTAIEVSEFLRYTAFYIDTLYRSIIDTFKDKYMHHE
;
A
#
# COMPACT_ATOMS: atom_id res chain seq x y z
N MET A 1 -19.71 7.59 4.53
CA MET A 1 -18.74 6.59 4.02
C MET A 1 -18.14 7.07 2.71
N GLU A 2 -18.97 7.53 1.78
CA GLU A 2 -18.57 8.23 0.56
C GLU A 2 -17.60 9.41 0.82
N ASP A 3 -17.87 10.22 1.86
CA ASP A 3 -16.96 11.30 2.32
C ASP A 3 -15.51 10.85 2.58
N LYS A 4 -15.30 9.60 3.01
CA LYS A 4 -13.96 9.08 3.30
C LYS A 4 -13.19 8.72 2.03
N PHE A 5 -13.89 8.25 1.00
CA PHE A 5 -13.28 8.05 -0.32
C PHE A 5 -12.94 9.38 -0.99
N ILE A 6 -13.80 10.40 -0.83
CA ILE A 6 -13.50 11.77 -1.29
C ILE A 6 -12.25 12.32 -0.61
N GLN A 7 -12.17 12.24 0.72
CA GLN A 7 -10.97 12.67 1.48
C GLN A 7 -9.69 11.93 1.06
N PHE A 8 -9.82 10.66 0.69
CA PHE A 8 -8.70 9.87 0.16
C PHE A 8 -8.25 10.37 -1.22
N ASP A 9 -9.19 10.70 -2.12
CA ASP A 9 -8.87 11.27 -3.43
C ASP A 9 -8.25 12.67 -3.32
N GLU A 10 -8.76 13.53 -2.44
CA GLU A 10 -8.18 14.85 -2.13
C GLU A 10 -6.73 14.72 -1.62
N TYR A 11 -6.48 13.77 -0.70
CA TYR A 11 -5.13 13.49 -0.21
C TYR A 11 -4.18 13.09 -1.34
N LYS A 12 -4.62 12.22 -2.27
CA LYS A 12 -3.80 11.83 -3.42
C LYS A 12 -3.49 13.04 -4.32
N LEU A 13 -4.48 13.88 -4.59
CA LEU A 13 -4.32 15.09 -5.41
C LEU A 13 -3.31 16.06 -4.81
N GLU A 14 -3.37 16.31 -3.50
CA GLU A 14 -2.41 17.17 -2.80
C GLU A 14 -0.97 16.66 -2.96
N LYS A 15 -0.76 15.35 -2.81
CA LYS A 15 0.58 14.75 -2.97
C LYS A 15 1.05 14.76 -4.42
N ARG A 16 0.16 14.50 -5.37
CA ARG A 16 0.47 14.58 -6.81
C ARG A 16 0.86 15.98 -7.25
N SER A 17 0.24 17.02 -6.69
CA SER A 17 0.61 18.41 -6.98
C SER A 17 2.09 18.71 -6.65
N LYS A 18 2.62 18.13 -5.57
CA LYS A 18 4.05 18.27 -5.20
C LYS A 18 4.97 17.58 -6.20
N ILE A 19 4.59 16.40 -6.69
CA ILE A 19 5.28 15.65 -7.75
C ILE A 19 5.27 16.48 -9.06
N SER A 20 4.12 17.01 -9.46
CA SER A 20 3.99 17.86 -10.65
C SER A 20 4.80 19.17 -10.55
N THR A 21 4.95 19.72 -9.35
CA THR A 21 5.81 20.90 -9.13
C THR A 21 7.27 20.56 -9.40
N MET A 22 7.76 19.40 -8.94
CA MET A 22 9.12 18.95 -9.21
C MET A 22 9.37 18.73 -10.71
N ASP A 23 8.41 18.09 -11.39
CA ASP A 23 8.45 17.91 -12.86
C ASP A 23 8.57 19.24 -13.60
N THR A 24 7.79 20.24 -13.18
CA THR A 24 7.79 21.59 -13.76
C THR A 24 9.12 22.30 -13.55
N ILE A 25 9.73 22.15 -12.36
CA ILE A 25 11.05 22.72 -12.07
C ILE A 25 12.12 22.12 -13.00
N ILE A 26 12.14 20.80 -13.16
CA ILE A 26 13.13 20.13 -14.00
C ILE A 26 12.91 20.47 -15.48
N SER A 27 11.65 20.52 -15.93
CA SER A 27 11.31 20.72 -17.34
C SER A 27 11.56 22.14 -17.84
N ASN A 28 11.49 23.15 -16.95
CA ASN A 28 11.57 24.56 -17.33
C ASN A 28 12.94 25.20 -17.09
N ASN A 29 13.94 24.46 -16.61
CA ASN A 29 15.25 25.01 -16.24
C ASN A 29 16.37 24.20 -16.90
N GLU A 30 16.73 24.60 -18.12
CA GLU A 30 17.84 24.01 -18.89
C GLU A 30 19.23 24.39 -18.35
N ASP A 31 19.31 25.44 -17.52
CA ASP A 31 20.56 26.00 -17.01
C ASP A 31 21.14 25.28 -15.78
N PHE A 32 20.47 24.24 -15.27
CA PHE A 32 20.95 23.52 -14.10
C PHE A 32 22.23 22.73 -14.39
N LYS A 33 23.18 22.80 -13.45
CA LYS A 33 24.38 21.95 -13.47
C LYS A 33 24.00 20.50 -13.21
N GLU A 34 24.81 19.56 -13.69
CA GLU A 34 24.57 18.12 -13.48
C GLU A 34 24.39 17.75 -12.00
N SER A 35 25.15 18.35 -11.10
CA SER A 35 25.00 18.11 -9.65
C SER A 35 23.67 18.64 -9.09
N GLU A 36 23.13 19.72 -9.64
CA GLU A 36 21.82 20.27 -9.24
C GLU A 36 20.70 19.38 -9.79
N ILE A 37 20.82 18.91 -11.03
CA ILE A 37 19.89 17.96 -11.66
C ILE A 37 19.82 16.66 -10.86
N ASP A 38 20.96 16.10 -10.43
CA ASP A 38 20.96 14.87 -9.62
C ASP A 38 20.26 15.07 -8.27
N VAL A 39 20.48 16.21 -7.60
CA VAL A 39 19.76 16.56 -6.36
C VAL A 39 18.24 16.64 -6.61
N LEU A 40 17.82 17.25 -7.72
CA LEU A 40 16.41 17.30 -8.10
C LEU A 40 15.83 15.90 -8.33
N PHE A 41 16.54 15.00 -9.02
CA PHE A 41 16.08 13.63 -9.21
C PHE A 41 15.99 12.82 -7.92
N ARG A 42 16.94 12.98 -6.99
CA ARG A 42 16.84 12.38 -5.65
C ARG A 42 15.59 12.86 -4.92
N GLY A 43 15.38 14.18 -4.92
CA GLY A 43 14.17 14.79 -4.34
C GLY A 43 12.90 14.25 -4.99
N TYR A 44 12.91 14.10 -6.32
CA TYR A 44 11.77 13.59 -7.07
C TYR A 44 11.45 12.13 -6.71
N ILE A 45 12.45 11.25 -6.68
CA ILE A 45 12.31 9.85 -6.24
C ILE A 45 11.75 9.78 -4.82
N VAL A 46 12.27 10.60 -3.90
CA VAL A 46 11.78 10.67 -2.51
C VAL A 46 10.30 11.11 -2.46
N LEU A 47 9.89 12.07 -3.29
CA LEU A 47 8.49 12.51 -3.38
C LEU A 47 7.57 11.41 -3.90
N ILE A 48 7.97 10.67 -4.94
CA ILE A 48 7.20 9.55 -5.51
C ILE A 48 7.06 8.45 -4.47
N TYR A 49 8.14 8.12 -3.77
CA TYR A 49 8.09 7.15 -2.69
C TYR A 49 7.17 7.62 -1.55
N ALA A 50 7.26 8.90 -1.13
CA ALA A 50 6.40 9.45 -0.09
C ALA A 50 4.92 9.40 -0.48
N PHE A 51 4.62 9.57 -1.78
CA PHE A 51 3.28 9.36 -2.32
C PHE A 51 2.85 7.90 -2.20
N TRP A 52 3.67 6.95 -2.65
CA TRP A 52 3.44 5.51 -2.50
C TRP A 52 3.18 5.10 -1.04
N GLU A 53 4.08 5.47 -0.12
CA GLU A 53 3.98 5.15 1.30
C GLU A 53 2.75 5.81 1.94
N GLY A 54 2.50 7.07 1.58
CA GLY A 54 1.37 7.83 2.08
C GLY A 54 0.04 7.20 1.70
N ILE A 55 -0.12 6.80 0.44
CA ILE A 55 -1.33 6.13 -0.03
C ILE A 55 -1.48 4.77 0.63
N TYR A 56 -0.40 3.97 0.69
CA TYR A 56 -0.40 2.67 1.35
C TYR A 56 -1.01 2.74 2.76
N LYS A 57 -0.56 3.70 3.57
CA LYS A 57 -1.05 3.92 4.93
C LYS A 57 -2.52 4.34 4.93
N LYS A 58 -2.89 5.29 4.06
CA LYS A 58 -4.24 5.82 3.98
C LYS A 58 -5.27 4.79 3.52
N ILE A 59 -4.91 3.85 2.65
CA ILE A 59 -5.80 2.74 2.29
C ILE A 59 -6.08 1.84 3.49
N GLY A 60 -5.05 1.53 4.30
CA GLY A 60 -5.25 0.79 5.55
C GLY A 60 -6.21 1.47 6.52
N ASP A 61 -6.14 2.80 6.62
CA ASP A 61 -7.09 3.59 7.41
C ASP A 61 -8.51 3.53 6.82
N LEU A 62 -8.64 3.75 5.51
CA LEU A 62 -9.92 3.76 4.80
C LEU A 62 -10.64 2.41 4.90
N PHE A 63 -9.94 1.30 4.69
CA PHE A 63 -10.51 -0.04 4.80
C PHE A 63 -10.93 -0.36 6.23
N TYR A 64 -10.15 0.06 7.23
CA TYR A 64 -10.54 -0.10 8.63
C TYR A 64 -11.81 0.69 8.96
N GLU A 65 -11.87 1.97 8.57
CA GLU A 65 -13.03 2.83 8.81
C GLU A 65 -14.30 2.29 8.15
N PHE A 66 -14.17 1.62 7.00
CA PHE A 66 -15.28 0.93 6.34
C PHE A 66 -15.89 -0.19 7.20
N PHE A 67 -15.05 -0.96 7.89
CA PHE A 67 -15.46 -2.16 8.63
C PHE A 67 -15.73 -1.93 10.12
N ILE A 68 -15.28 -0.83 10.72
CA ILE A 68 -15.38 -0.60 12.17
C ILE A 68 -16.83 -0.63 12.70
N ASN A 69 -17.79 -0.22 11.87
CA ASN A 69 -19.22 -0.18 12.21
C ASN A 69 -19.99 -1.47 11.82
N ARG A 70 -19.32 -2.43 11.20
CA ARG A 70 -19.90 -3.69 10.72
C ARG A 70 -19.80 -4.79 11.77
N GLN A 71 -20.66 -5.80 11.66
CA GLN A 71 -20.60 -6.98 12.51
C GLN A 71 -19.35 -7.82 12.19
N ILE A 72 -18.74 -8.47 13.19
CA ILE A 72 -17.52 -9.27 12.99
C ILE A 72 -17.71 -10.35 11.91
N LYS A 73 -18.92 -10.93 11.79
CA LYS A 73 -19.23 -11.90 10.74
C LYS A 73 -19.12 -11.36 9.30
N GLU A 74 -19.29 -10.05 9.12
CA GLU A 74 -19.27 -9.33 7.83
C GLU A 74 -17.86 -8.92 7.40
N LEU A 75 -16.86 -9.11 8.27
CA LEU A 75 -15.47 -8.82 7.95
C LEU A 75 -14.92 -9.82 6.91
N PRO A 76 -13.88 -9.42 6.15
CA PRO A 76 -13.15 -10.34 5.29
C PRO A 76 -12.64 -11.54 6.10
N TYR A 77 -12.74 -12.74 5.53
CA TYR A 77 -12.43 -14.00 6.23
C TYR A 77 -11.09 -13.98 6.97
N GLY A 78 -10.03 -13.49 6.33
CA GLY A 78 -8.69 -13.40 6.91
C GLY A 78 -8.66 -12.51 8.15
N ILE A 79 -9.31 -11.35 8.09
CA ILE A 79 -9.39 -10.39 9.20
C ILE A 79 -10.30 -10.92 10.31
N ARG A 80 -11.48 -11.44 9.93
CA ARG A 80 -12.46 -11.99 10.86
C ARG A 80 -11.84 -13.02 11.79
N ASN A 81 -11.10 -13.97 11.24
CA ASN A 81 -10.48 -15.03 12.04
C ASN A 81 -9.43 -14.48 13.01
N LEU A 82 -8.59 -13.54 12.57
CA LEU A 82 -7.58 -12.90 13.42
C LEU A 82 -8.24 -12.15 14.59
N VAL A 83 -9.30 -11.39 14.30
CA VAL A 83 -10.07 -10.66 15.31
C VAL A 83 -10.73 -11.61 16.30
N ILE A 84 -11.42 -12.65 15.82
CA ILE A 84 -12.10 -13.63 16.70
C ILE A 84 -11.10 -14.32 17.61
N ILE A 85 -9.97 -14.77 17.09
CA ILE A 85 -8.92 -15.40 17.89
C ILE A 85 -8.46 -14.44 18.98
N GLU A 86 -8.11 -13.20 18.61
CA GLU A 86 -7.62 -12.21 19.57
C GLU A 86 -8.63 -11.86 20.67
N LEU A 87 -9.90 -11.65 20.31
CA LEU A 87 -10.97 -11.35 21.28
C LEU A 87 -11.41 -12.57 22.09
N SER A 88 -11.11 -13.78 21.62
CA SER A 88 -11.47 -15.03 22.30
C SER A 88 -10.39 -15.47 23.29
N THR A 89 -9.12 -15.13 23.08
CA THR A 89 -7.99 -15.53 23.93
C THR A 89 -7.90 -14.68 25.20
N ASP A 90 -7.95 -15.34 26.37
CA ASP A 90 -7.55 -14.72 27.63
C ASP A 90 -6.01 -14.64 27.69
N ARG A 91 -5.44 -13.50 28.09
CA ARG A 91 -3.98 -13.27 28.06
C ARG A 91 -3.22 -14.17 29.03
N ASN A 92 -3.92 -14.72 30.03
CA ASN A 92 -3.36 -15.60 31.03
C ASN A 92 -3.49 -17.09 30.66
N ASP A 93 -4.22 -17.42 29.59
CA ASP A 93 -4.41 -18.81 29.18
C ASP A 93 -3.23 -19.29 28.33
N ARG A 94 -2.69 -20.46 28.71
CA ARG A 94 -1.68 -21.16 27.90
C ARG A 94 -2.31 -21.63 26.59
N ASN A 95 -1.56 -21.55 25.50
CA ASN A 95 -1.93 -22.23 24.25
C ASN A 95 -2.10 -23.73 24.52
N CYS A 96 -3.35 -24.20 24.55
CA CYS A 96 -3.67 -25.61 24.69
C CYS A 96 -3.86 -26.24 23.30
N LYS A 97 -3.31 -27.44 23.10
CA LYS A 97 -3.60 -28.23 21.90
C LYS A 97 -4.99 -28.83 22.02
N ILE A 98 -5.63 -29.13 20.87
CA ILE A 98 -6.96 -29.76 20.85
C ILE A 98 -6.99 -31.06 21.67
N GLY A 99 -5.94 -31.90 21.58
CA GLY A 99 -5.84 -33.14 22.34
C GLY A 99 -5.58 -32.96 23.84
N GLU A 100 -5.28 -31.75 24.30
CA GLU A 100 -5.09 -31.39 25.71
C GLU A 100 -6.37 -30.84 26.35
N ILE A 101 -7.47 -30.73 25.58
CA ILE A 101 -8.77 -30.27 26.08
C ILE A 101 -9.46 -31.45 26.77
N PRO A 102 -9.57 -31.44 28.12
CA PRO A 102 -10.02 -32.62 28.87
C PRO A 102 -11.53 -32.87 28.79
N ASP A 103 -12.32 -31.90 28.32
CA ASP A 103 -13.78 -31.94 28.34
C ASP A 103 -14.36 -31.19 27.12
N TYR A 104 -15.28 -31.86 26.40
CA TYR A 104 -16.00 -31.29 25.27
C TYR A 104 -16.80 -30.03 25.64
N ARG A 105 -17.21 -29.87 26.91
CA ARG A 105 -17.89 -28.65 27.39
C ARG A 105 -17.05 -27.39 27.21
N LYS A 106 -15.71 -27.50 27.28
CA LYS A 106 -14.83 -26.37 26.96
C LYS A 106 -14.97 -25.94 25.50
N ILE A 107 -15.08 -26.89 24.58
CA ILE A 107 -15.30 -26.63 23.15
C ILE A 107 -16.66 -25.95 22.94
N VAL A 108 -17.71 -26.43 23.61
CA VAL A 108 -19.05 -25.81 23.56
C VAL A 108 -19.01 -24.36 24.02
N ASN A 109 -18.32 -24.07 25.13
CA ASN A 109 -18.18 -22.71 25.66
C ASN A 109 -17.39 -21.79 24.72
N ILE A 110 -16.30 -22.29 24.12
CA ILE A 110 -15.53 -21.55 23.10
C ILE A 110 -16.44 -21.20 21.91
N ASN A 111 -17.17 -22.17 21.38
CA ASN A 111 -18.08 -21.95 20.26
C ASN A 111 -19.19 -20.93 20.60
N LYS A 112 -19.72 -20.96 21.82
CA LYS A 112 -20.69 -19.97 22.29
C LYS A 112 -20.09 -18.56 22.28
N LYS A 113 -18.88 -18.38 22.82
CA LYS A 113 -18.16 -17.10 22.82
C LYS A 113 -17.91 -16.58 21.40
N ILE A 114 -17.48 -17.47 20.48
CA ILE A 114 -17.28 -17.13 19.07
C ILE A 114 -18.59 -16.64 18.44
N ASN A 115 -19.70 -17.35 18.64
CA ASN A 115 -21.01 -16.98 18.10
C ASN A 115 -21.53 -15.65 18.65
N GLU A 116 -21.27 -15.36 19.93
CA GLU A 116 -21.59 -14.05 20.53
C GLU A 116 -20.75 -12.93 19.88
N LEU A 117 -19.44 -13.14 19.72
CA LEU A 117 -18.54 -12.17 19.08
C LEU A 117 -18.91 -11.89 17.62
N LEU A 118 -19.25 -12.93 16.85
CA LEU A 118 -19.61 -12.80 15.42
C LEU A 118 -20.75 -11.78 15.17
N ASN A 119 -21.66 -11.61 16.12
CA ASN A 119 -22.80 -10.70 16.01
C ASN A 119 -22.55 -9.31 16.62
N LYS A 120 -21.42 -9.08 17.30
CA LYS A 120 -21.05 -7.75 17.78
C LYS A 120 -20.46 -6.91 16.63
N LYS A 121 -20.66 -5.60 16.70
CA LYS A 121 -19.88 -4.69 15.85
C LYS A 121 -18.44 -4.63 16.36
N MET A 122 -17.52 -4.32 15.46
CA MET A 122 -16.12 -4.14 15.83
C MET A 122 -15.94 -3.11 16.95
N LEU A 123 -16.58 -1.93 16.83
CA LEU A 123 -16.49 -0.86 17.84
C LEU A 123 -17.03 -1.24 19.23
N ASP A 124 -17.93 -2.23 19.32
CA ASP A 124 -18.58 -2.63 20.58
C ASP A 124 -17.70 -3.60 21.40
N CYS A 125 -16.54 -4.01 20.86
CA CYS A 125 -15.64 -4.95 21.51
C CYS A 125 -14.68 -4.22 22.45
N SER A 126 -14.46 -4.76 23.66
CA SER A 126 -13.63 -4.12 24.71
C SER A 126 -12.20 -3.80 24.27
N ASP A 127 -11.64 -4.56 23.31
CA ASP A 127 -10.27 -4.43 22.81
C ASP A 127 -10.23 -4.08 21.31
N TYR A 128 -11.25 -3.38 20.78
CA TYR A 128 -11.34 -3.08 19.34
C TYR A 128 -10.14 -2.29 18.79
N GLU A 129 -9.53 -1.41 19.60
CA GLU A 129 -8.31 -0.66 19.25
C GLU A 129 -7.13 -1.60 19.00
N ARG A 130 -7.00 -2.67 19.79
CA ARG A 130 -5.96 -3.67 19.58
C ARG A 130 -6.20 -4.44 18.29
N SER A 131 -7.45 -4.82 18.06
CA SER A 131 -7.85 -5.57 16.86
C SER A 131 -7.77 -4.76 15.57
N GLN A 132 -7.70 -3.42 15.65
CA GLN A 132 -7.39 -2.55 14.51
C GLN A 132 -6.10 -2.93 13.79
N ARG A 133 -5.11 -3.47 14.51
CA ARG A 133 -3.82 -3.89 13.92
C ARG A 133 -3.97 -4.95 12.84
N HIS A 134 -5.05 -5.73 12.84
CA HIS A 134 -5.32 -6.76 11.83
C HIS A 134 -5.78 -6.17 10.50
N PHE A 135 -6.29 -4.93 10.50
CA PHE A 135 -6.72 -4.22 9.31
C PHE A 135 -5.58 -3.47 8.63
N LYS A 136 -4.51 -3.18 9.34
CA LYS A 136 -3.38 -2.38 8.87
C LYS A 136 -2.11 -3.23 8.75
N GLU A 137 -1.15 -2.77 7.98
CA GLU A 137 0.22 -3.29 8.00
C GLU A 137 1.12 -2.22 8.62
N GLN A 138 1.72 -2.48 9.78
CA GLN A 138 2.66 -1.53 10.38
C GLN A 138 4.03 -1.69 9.71
N THR A 139 4.26 -0.89 8.66
CA THR A 139 5.55 -0.85 7.96
C THR A 139 5.96 0.61 7.69
N SER A 140 7.23 0.91 7.93
CA SER A 140 7.88 2.17 7.54
C SER A 140 8.49 2.13 6.14
N ASN A 141 8.45 0.97 5.49
CA ASN A 141 9.00 0.77 4.14
C ASN A 141 8.09 -0.18 3.32
N PRO A 142 6.88 0.26 2.91
CA PRO A 142 6.00 -0.55 2.07
C PRO A 142 6.62 -0.83 0.70
N ASN A 143 6.47 -2.05 0.22
CA ASN A 143 6.89 -2.52 -1.10
C ASN A 143 5.78 -3.40 -1.70
N TYR A 144 6.02 -3.94 -2.91
CA TYR A 144 5.05 -4.77 -3.62
C TYR A 144 4.55 -5.96 -2.75
N ASP A 145 5.47 -6.76 -2.20
CA ASP A 145 5.12 -7.93 -1.37
C ASP A 145 4.28 -7.57 -0.15
N LYS A 146 4.58 -6.44 0.50
CA LYS A 146 3.81 -5.95 1.66
C LYS A 146 2.43 -5.44 1.25
N LEU A 147 2.28 -4.89 0.05
CA LEU A 147 0.97 -4.54 -0.48
C LEU A 147 0.17 -5.80 -0.82
N GLU A 148 0.79 -6.80 -1.44
CA GLU A 148 0.15 -8.08 -1.73
C GLU A 148 -0.35 -8.77 -0.46
N LYS A 149 0.50 -8.87 0.58
CA LYS A 149 0.11 -9.44 1.88
C LYS A 149 -1.02 -8.66 2.54
N PHE A 150 -0.95 -7.33 2.50
CA PHE A 150 -2.00 -6.46 3.02
C PHE A 150 -3.34 -6.68 2.32
N LEU A 151 -3.36 -6.66 0.98
CA LEU A 151 -4.57 -6.87 0.17
C LEU A 151 -5.12 -8.30 0.30
N GLY A 152 -4.24 -9.28 0.51
CA GLY A 152 -4.63 -10.66 0.80
C GLY A 152 -5.52 -10.81 2.03
N LYS A 153 -5.40 -9.93 3.04
CA LYS A 153 -6.31 -9.91 4.21
C LYS A 153 -7.76 -9.60 3.81
N TYR A 154 -7.94 -8.84 2.75
CA TYR A 154 -9.21 -8.48 2.12
C TYR A 154 -9.56 -9.42 0.95
N ASN A 155 -8.82 -10.52 0.78
CA ASN A 155 -8.98 -11.45 -0.33
C ASN A 155 -8.93 -10.74 -1.70
N ILE A 156 -8.16 -9.66 -1.80
CA ILE A 156 -7.89 -8.93 -3.04
C ILE A 156 -6.52 -9.41 -3.54
N SER A 157 -6.48 -9.91 -4.78
CA SER A 157 -5.24 -10.39 -5.40
C SER A 157 -4.55 -9.24 -6.13
N LEU A 158 -3.41 -8.78 -5.61
CA LEU A 158 -2.62 -7.73 -6.26
C LEU A 158 -2.19 -8.15 -7.66
N LYS A 159 -1.77 -9.41 -7.82
CA LYS A 159 -1.42 -9.99 -9.12
C LYS A 159 -2.57 -9.88 -10.15
N LYS A 160 -3.81 -10.13 -9.72
CA LYS A 160 -4.97 -10.02 -10.61
C LYS A 160 -5.20 -8.56 -11.03
N VAL A 161 -5.14 -7.63 -10.07
CA VAL A 161 -5.27 -6.19 -10.35
C VAL A 161 -4.20 -5.72 -11.34
N ILE A 162 -2.95 -6.13 -11.16
CA ILE A 162 -1.85 -5.79 -12.07
C ILE A 162 -2.09 -6.35 -13.47
N ASN A 163 -2.49 -7.62 -13.58
CA ASN A 163 -2.77 -8.23 -14.89
C ASN A 163 -3.89 -7.50 -15.64
N GLU A 164 -4.97 -7.11 -14.96
CA GLU A 164 -6.06 -6.35 -15.58
C GLU A 164 -5.59 -4.97 -16.07
N LEU A 165 -4.72 -4.30 -15.32
CA LEU A 165 -4.13 -3.02 -15.73
C LEU A 165 -3.14 -3.16 -16.91
N LEU A 166 -2.43 -4.28 -16.99
CA LEU A 166 -1.55 -4.60 -18.12
C LEU A 166 -2.36 -4.90 -19.39
N GLU A 167 -3.40 -5.74 -19.27
CA GLU A 167 -4.31 -6.07 -20.38
C GLU A 167 -5.05 -4.83 -20.90
N GLY A 168 -5.38 -3.89 -20.01
CA GLY A 168 -5.97 -2.60 -20.36
C GLY A 168 -4.96 -1.52 -20.79
N GLU A 169 -3.69 -1.85 -20.96
CA GLU A 169 -2.60 -0.93 -21.33
C GLU A 169 -2.52 0.34 -20.45
N THR A 170 -3.00 0.26 -19.20
CA THR A 170 -3.06 1.41 -18.27
C THR A 170 -1.78 1.57 -17.46
N ILE A 171 -0.99 0.50 -17.36
CA ILE A 171 0.38 0.49 -16.83
C ILE A 171 1.28 -0.32 -17.79
N PRO A 172 2.60 -0.03 -17.84
CA PRO A 172 3.53 -0.77 -18.69
C PRO A 172 3.93 -2.12 -18.07
N GLU A 173 4.41 -3.05 -18.91
CA GLU A 173 4.89 -4.37 -18.46
C GLU A 173 5.99 -4.28 -17.39
N ASN A 174 6.87 -3.28 -17.48
CA ASN A 174 7.93 -3.05 -16.52
C ASN A 174 7.50 -2.25 -15.27
N PHE A 175 6.20 -2.08 -15.02
CA PHE A 175 5.70 -1.31 -13.87
C PHE A 175 6.24 -1.80 -12.52
N ILE A 176 6.28 -3.12 -12.31
CA ILE A 176 6.78 -3.69 -11.05
C ILE A 176 8.25 -3.31 -10.83
N GLU A 177 9.08 -3.43 -11.88
CA GLU A 177 10.49 -3.05 -11.83
C GLU A 177 10.68 -1.54 -11.55
N ARG A 178 9.81 -0.69 -12.13
CA ARG A 178 9.80 0.76 -11.83
C ARG A 178 9.49 1.03 -10.36
N LEU A 179 8.50 0.35 -9.80
CA LEU A 179 8.12 0.50 -8.40
C LEU A 179 9.25 0.04 -7.47
N GLU A 180 9.84 -1.11 -7.75
CA GLU A 180 10.99 -1.63 -6.99
C GLU A 180 12.18 -0.66 -7.04
N PHE A 181 12.47 -0.11 -8.22
CA PHE A 181 13.49 0.93 -8.36
C PHE A 181 13.20 2.15 -7.46
N ILE A 182 11.97 2.67 -7.42
CA ILE A 182 11.63 3.80 -6.54
C ILE A 182 11.85 3.44 -5.06
N VAL A 183 11.46 2.22 -4.65
CA VAL A 183 11.65 1.73 -3.27
C VAL A 183 13.13 1.61 -2.91
N GLU A 184 13.93 0.98 -3.76
CA GLU A 184 15.38 0.81 -3.58
C GLU A 184 16.11 2.14 -3.59
N ALA A 185 15.85 2.98 -4.59
CA ALA A 185 16.48 4.29 -4.74
C ALA A 185 16.22 5.18 -3.54
N ARG A 186 14.98 5.25 -3.04
CA ARG A 186 14.67 6.01 -1.82
C ARG A 186 15.46 5.49 -0.60
N ASN A 187 15.59 4.17 -0.45
CA ASN A 187 16.35 3.61 0.67
C ASN A 187 17.85 3.95 0.57
N ASN A 188 18.42 3.88 -0.63
CA ASN A 188 19.80 4.27 -0.88
C ASN A 188 20.06 5.75 -0.56
N ILE A 189 19.18 6.64 -1.02
CA ILE A 189 19.23 8.08 -0.72
C ILE A 189 19.17 8.33 0.79
N ALA A 190 18.22 7.70 1.48
CA ALA A 190 18.01 7.91 2.92
C ALA A 190 19.19 7.45 3.79
N HIS A 191 19.90 6.40 3.37
CA HIS A 191 21.03 5.85 4.10
C HIS A 191 22.38 6.47 3.72
N GLY A 192 22.42 7.38 2.73
CA GLY A 192 23.67 7.94 2.21
C GLY A 192 24.59 6.91 1.55
N ASN A 193 24.09 5.69 1.32
CA ASN A 193 24.79 4.55 0.75
C ASN A 193 24.32 4.33 -0.68
N GLU A 194 24.48 5.35 -1.52
CA GLU A 194 24.07 5.29 -2.91
C GLU A 194 25.00 4.41 -3.71
N ASN A 195 24.74 3.11 -3.65
CA ASN A 195 25.37 2.17 -4.56
C ASN A 195 24.62 2.21 -5.90
N LEU A 196 24.96 3.21 -6.72
CA LEU A 196 24.51 3.31 -8.11
C LEU A 196 25.32 2.37 -9.04
N GLY A 197 26.17 1.50 -8.48
CA GLY A 197 27.04 0.61 -9.24
C GLY A 197 28.03 1.42 -10.08
N ARG A 198 27.96 1.26 -11.41
CA ARG A 198 28.82 1.99 -12.37
C ARG A 198 28.34 3.40 -12.72
N HIS A 199 27.17 3.80 -12.25
CA HIS A 199 26.50 5.02 -12.71
C HIS A 199 26.90 6.18 -11.81
N SER A 200 27.12 7.35 -12.42
CA SER A 200 27.59 8.53 -11.70
C SER A 200 26.48 9.28 -10.97
N ASN A 201 25.24 9.14 -11.44
CA ASN A 201 24.07 9.87 -10.97
C ASN A 201 22.76 9.11 -11.31
N TYR A 202 21.62 9.56 -10.80
CA TYR A 202 20.32 8.92 -11.04
C TYR A 202 19.81 9.07 -12.48
N LYS A 203 20.22 10.14 -13.19
CA LYS A 203 19.87 10.33 -14.60
C LYS A 203 20.45 9.20 -15.44
N ASP A 204 21.74 8.91 -15.28
CA ASP A 204 22.44 7.83 -15.97
C ASP A 204 21.81 6.46 -15.65
N TYR A 205 21.52 6.23 -14.36
CA TYR A 205 20.91 4.98 -13.90
C TYR A 205 19.55 4.74 -14.55
N ILE A 206 18.67 5.74 -14.52
CA ILE A 206 17.32 5.62 -15.10
C ILE A 206 17.44 5.45 -16.62
N THR A 207 18.31 6.22 -17.25
CA THR A 207 18.56 6.16 -18.69
C THR A 207 18.97 4.76 -19.12
N GLU A 208 19.98 4.19 -18.48
CA GLU A 208 20.51 2.88 -18.86
C GLU A 208 19.52 1.74 -18.58
N ARG A 209 18.78 1.81 -17.46
CA ARG A 209 17.92 0.72 -17.01
C ARG A 209 16.53 0.74 -17.64
N PHE A 210 15.98 1.90 -17.93
CA PHE A 210 14.56 2.04 -18.28
C PHE A 210 14.29 2.77 -19.60
N LEU A 211 15.26 3.48 -20.16
CA LEU A 211 15.09 4.24 -21.39
C LEU A 211 15.89 3.60 -22.53
N GLU A 212 15.29 3.55 -23.71
CA GLU A 212 15.92 2.91 -24.88
C GLU A 212 17.12 3.73 -25.41
N ASN A 213 17.13 5.04 -25.16
CA ASN A 213 18.16 5.98 -25.64
C ASN A 213 19.26 6.20 -24.59
N ARG A 214 20.50 5.80 -24.90
CA ARG A 214 21.71 6.00 -24.05
C ARG A 214 22.12 7.46 -23.80
N SER A 215 21.37 8.43 -24.30
CA SER A 215 21.59 9.86 -24.06
C SER A 215 20.26 10.57 -23.83
N SER A 216 19.49 10.07 -22.87
CA SER A 216 18.25 10.72 -22.46
C SER A 216 18.55 12.04 -21.74
N THR A 217 17.72 13.05 -22.02
CA THR A 217 17.72 14.37 -21.42
C THR A 217 17.18 14.34 -19.99
N ALA A 218 17.39 15.42 -19.23
CA ALA A 218 16.79 15.54 -17.91
C ALA A 218 15.25 15.55 -17.98
N ILE A 219 14.69 16.08 -19.07
CA ILE A 219 13.25 16.10 -19.34
C ILE A 219 12.72 14.68 -19.50
N GLU A 220 13.35 13.84 -20.34
CA GLU A 220 12.93 12.44 -20.55
C GLU A 220 12.99 11.61 -19.24
N VAL A 221 14.01 11.84 -18.41
CA VAL A 221 14.10 11.20 -17.08
C VAL A 221 13.01 11.73 -16.13
N SER A 222 12.71 13.02 -16.17
CA SER A 222 11.60 13.63 -15.42
C SER A 222 10.26 13.02 -15.82
N GLU A 223 10.03 12.85 -17.13
CA GLU A 223 8.83 12.21 -17.67
C GLU A 223 8.70 10.76 -17.20
N PHE A 224 9.79 9.99 -17.21
CA PHE A 224 9.80 8.63 -16.66
C PHE A 224 9.33 8.60 -15.20
N LEU A 225 9.84 9.51 -14.36
CA LEU A 225 9.47 9.62 -12.95
C LEU A 225 8.00 10.06 -12.79
N ARG A 226 7.55 11.03 -13.60
CA ARG A 226 6.15 11.48 -13.64
C ARG A 226 5.19 10.34 -14.00
N TYR A 227 5.50 9.57 -15.04
CA TYR A 227 4.70 8.43 -15.45
C TYR A 227 4.70 7.33 -14.39
N THR A 228 5.83 7.09 -13.73
CA THR A 228 5.91 6.15 -12.61
C THR A 228 4.97 6.55 -11.47
N ALA A 229 4.92 7.83 -11.11
CA ALA A 229 3.95 8.34 -10.14
C ALA A 229 2.49 8.17 -10.59
N PHE A 230 2.22 8.40 -11.88
CA PHE A 230 0.89 8.19 -12.46
C PHE A 230 0.47 6.71 -12.39
N TYR A 231 1.33 5.77 -12.76
CA TYR A 231 1.02 4.34 -12.68
C TYR A 231 0.76 3.87 -11.24
N ILE A 232 1.48 4.43 -10.26
CA ILE A 232 1.21 4.19 -8.84
C ILE A 232 -0.21 4.68 -8.46
N ASP A 233 -0.62 5.87 -8.90
CA ASP A 233 -1.99 6.35 -8.67
C ASP A 233 -3.03 5.45 -9.33
N THR A 234 -2.79 5.04 -10.58
CA THR A 234 -3.67 4.11 -11.31
C THR A 234 -3.83 2.78 -10.59
N LEU A 235 -2.74 2.18 -10.11
CA LEU A 235 -2.80 0.96 -9.31
C LEU A 235 -3.70 1.16 -8.08
N TYR A 236 -3.48 2.23 -7.33
CA TYR A 236 -4.26 2.47 -6.11
C TYR A 236 -5.74 2.79 -6.39
N ARG A 237 -6.06 3.44 -7.51
CA ARG A 237 -7.47 3.58 -7.94
C ARG A 237 -8.10 2.22 -8.20
N SER A 238 -7.43 1.36 -8.97
CA SER A 238 -7.94 0.01 -9.27
C SER A 238 -8.10 -0.86 -8.03
N ILE A 239 -7.20 -0.74 -7.05
CA ILE A 239 -7.34 -1.38 -5.73
C ILE A 239 -8.60 -0.90 -5.00
N ILE A 240 -8.86 0.40 -5.01
CA ILE A 240 -10.06 0.98 -4.40
C ILE A 240 -11.32 0.52 -5.12
N ASP A 241 -11.33 0.52 -6.44
CA ASP A 241 -12.48 0.08 -7.24
C ASP A 241 -12.77 -1.40 -6.97
N THR A 242 -11.73 -2.25 -6.97
CA THR A 242 -11.85 -3.67 -6.60
C THR A 242 -12.41 -3.85 -5.18
N PHE A 243 -11.99 -3.00 -4.23
CA PHE A 243 -12.52 -3.03 -2.87
C PHE A 243 -13.99 -2.63 -2.82
N LYS A 244 -14.36 -1.53 -3.50
CA LYS A 244 -15.74 -1.05 -3.58
C LYS A 244 -16.63 -2.12 -4.19
N ASP A 245 -16.21 -2.72 -5.30
CA ASP A 245 -16.98 -3.75 -5.97
C ASP A 245 -17.21 -4.96 -5.07
N LYS A 246 -16.20 -5.31 -4.27
CA LYS A 246 -16.32 -6.48 -3.41
C LYS A 246 -17.20 -6.26 -2.18
N TYR A 247 -17.25 -5.04 -1.65
CA TYR A 247 -17.79 -4.80 -0.31
C TYR A 247 -18.92 -3.77 -0.23
N MET A 248 -19.11 -2.96 -1.29
CA MET A 248 -20.08 -1.85 -1.33
C MET A 248 -21.32 -2.11 -2.18
N HIS A 249 -21.42 -3.22 -2.92
CA HIS A 249 -22.58 -3.53 -3.76
C HIS A 249 -23.88 -3.92 -3.01
N HIS A 250 -24.01 -3.54 -1.74
CA HIS A 250 -25.18 -3.84 -0.90
C HIS A 250 -25.63 -2.61 -0.09
N GLU A 251 -25.87 -1.50 -0.78
CA GLU A 251 -26.81 -0.47 -0.31
C GLU A 251 -28.04 -0.45 -1.21
#